data_AF-H2XM17-F1
#
_entry.id   AF-H2XM17-F1
#
_cell.length_a   1.000
_cell.length_b   1.000
_cell.length_c   1.000
_cell.angle_alpha   90.00
_cell.angle_beta   90.00
_cell.angle_gamma   90.00
#
_symmetry.space_group_name_H-M   'P 1'
#
loop_
_entity.id
_entity.type
_entity.pdbx_description
1 polymer ?
#
loop_
_entity_poly.entity_id
_entity_poly.type
_entity_poly.pdbx_seq_one_letter_code
_entity_poly.pdbx_strand_id
1 'polypeptide(L)'
;MRCLEALGEWDNLHSYAEEQWSTCMVGDAKKRMARLAAAAAWGLGKWNSMDEYTCMIPREHYDGTLYRAVIAIHQGHFPQAQECISEAREILDSELTALAGESHSRAYPALVNCQLLAELEEVIHYKLMPDRRAVIRQAWWDRLQGCQRKLEDWQRIIQVRSLVVSPQEDMRTLLKFSSLCMKTGRE
;
A
#
# COMPACT_ATOMS: atom_id res chain seq x y z
N MET A 1 3.70 -16.41 -7.77
CA MET A 1 3.36 -15.30 -6.85
C MET A 1 3.70 -13.92 -7.41
N ARG A 2 4.97 -13.57 -7.67
CA ARG A 2 5.34 -12.24 -8.23
C ARG A 2 4.63 -11.87 -9.53
N CYS A 3 4.45 -12.82 -10.45
CA CYS A 3 3.70 -12.56 -11.68
C CYS A 3 2.21 -12.31 -11.43
N LEU A 4 1.62 -12.96 -10.41
CA LEU A 4 0.20 -12.75 -10.05
C LEU A 4 -0.01 -11.38 -9.40
N GLU A 5 0.93 -10.95 -8.55
CA GLU A 5 0.96 -9.58 -8.01
C GLU A 5 1.06 -8.55 -9.14
N ALA A 6 1.99 -8.76 -10.09
CA ALA A 6 2.15 -7.88 -11.24
C ALA A 6 0.91 -7.85 -12.14
N LEU A 7 0.14 -8.94 -12.21
CA LEU A 7 -1.12 -9.03 -12.95
C LEU A 7 -2.32 -8.47 -12.18
N GLY A 8 -2.21 -8.29 -10.86
CA GLY A 8 -3.34 -7.88 -10.00
C GLY A 8 -4.32 -9.01 -9.66
N GLU A 9 -3.93 -10.26 -9.88
CA GLU A 9 -4.72 -11.47 -9.65
C GLU A 9 -4.69 -11.87 -8.15
N TRP A 10 -5.36 -11.08 -7.31
CA TRP A 10 -5.29 -11.20 -5.86
C TRP A 10 -5.93 -12.48 -5.31
N ASP A 11 -7.05 -12.95 -5.89
CA ASP A 11 -7.74 -14.17 -5.46
C ASP A 11 -6.88 -15.42 -5.64
N ASN A 12 -6.27 -15.54 -6.83
CA ASN A 12 -5.35 -16.62 -7.17
C ASN A 12 -4.08 -16.57 -6.32
N LEU A 13 -3.54 -15.36 -6.09
CA LEU A 13 -2.37 -15.16 -5.25
C LEU A 13 -2.65 -15.54 -3.79
N HIS A 14 -3.80 -15.15 -3.26
CA HIS A 14 -4.18 -15.43 -1.87
C HIS A 14 -4.43 -16.93 -1.65
N SER A 15 -5.19 -17.58 -2.52
CA SER A 15 -5.45 -19.03 -2.42
C SER A 15 -4.15 -19.83 -2.44
N TYR A 16 -3.25 -19.50 -3.37
CA TYR A 16 -1.92 -20.10 -3.43
C TYR A 16 -1.10 -19.81 -2.17
N ALA A 17 -1.15 -18.59 -1.63
CA ALA A 17 -0.44 -18.24 -0.41
C ALA A 17 -0.96 -19.04 0.80
N GLU A 18 -2.27 -19.25 0.93
CA GLU A 18 -2.90 -19.98 2.02
C GLU A 18 -2.55 -21.48 2.01
N GLU A 19 -2.58 -22.11 0.82
CA GLU A 19 -2.13 -23.50 0.63
C GLU A 19 -0.66 -23.69 1.00
N GLN A 20 0.20 -22.77 0.56
CA GLN A 20 1.62 -22.83 0.89
C GLN A 20 1.88 -22.46 2.36
N TRP A 21 1.07 -21.60 2.98
CA TRP A 21 1.24 -21.18 4.36
C TRP A 21 1.02 -22.32 5.35
N SER A 22 0.03 -23.18 5.06
CA SER A 22 -0.27 -24.40 5.82
C SER A 22 0.77 -25.50 5.59
N THR A 23 1.32 -25.60 4.38
CA THR A 23 2.29 -26.65 4.00
C THR A 23 3.74 -26.32 4.39
N CYS A 24 4.12 -25.04 4.39
CA CYS A 24 5.49 -24.61 4.65
C CYS A 24 5.86 -24.73 6.13
N MET A 25 6.74 -25.67 6.47
CA MET A 25 7.33 -25.81 7.81
C MET A 25 8.51 -24.85 8.06
N VAL A 26 9.10 -24.26 7.00
CA VAL A 26 10.35 -23.48 7.09
C VAL A 26 10.06 -21.98 7.23
N GLY A 27 10.53 -21.38 8.33
CA GLY A 27 10.30 -19.96 8.65
C GLY A 27 10.84 -18.97 7.60
N ASP A 28 11.96 -19.27 6.94
CA ASP A 28 12.54 -18.36 5.94
C ASP A 28 11.76 -18.34 4.62
N ALA A 29 11.13 -19.45 4.24
CA ALA A 29 10.20 -19.48 3.11
C ALA A 29 8.96 -18.61 3.42
N LYS A 30 8.41 -18.74 4.63
CA LYS A 30 7.29 -17.89 5.09
C LYS A 30 7.63 -16.41 5.05
N LYS A 31 8.82 -15.99 5.50
CA LYS A 31 9.26 -14.58 5.43
C LYS A 31 9.28 -14.03 4.00
N ARG A 32 9.77 -14.80 3.03
CA ARG A 32 9.83 -14.37 1.61
C ARG A 32 8.44 -14.25 0.99
N MET A 33 7.50 -15.08 1.44
CA MET A 33 6.11 -15.09 0.97
C MET A 33 5.24 -14.04 1.65
N ALA A 34 5.52 -13.75 2.92
CA ALA A 34 4.70 -12.93 3.81
C ALA A 34 4.32 -11.59 3.18
N ARG A 35 5.25 -10.92 2.49
CA ARG A 35 4.97 -9.66 1.81
C ARG A 35 3.92 -9.78 0.72
N LEU A 36 4.05 -10.78 -0.15
CA LEU A 36 3.12 -11.00 -1.27
C LEU A 36 1.76 -11.47 -0.76
N ALA A 37 1.77 -12.31 0.28
CA ALA A 37 0.57 -12.79 0.94
C ALA A 37 -0.19 -11.65 1.64
N ALA A 38 0.52 -10.75 2.34
CA ALA A 38 -0.05 -9.56 2.98
C ALA A 38 -0.65 -8.59 1.95
N ALA A 39 0.05 -8.34 0.83
CA ALA A 39 -0.48 -7.51 -0.25
C ALA A 39 -1.78 -8.08 -0.84
N ALA A 40 -1.84 -9.39 -1.07
CA ALA A 40 -3.04 -10.07 -1.56
C ALA A 40 -4.19 -10.04 -0.56
N ALA A 41 -3.89 -10.32 0.71
CA ALA A 41 -4.88 -10.26 1.78
C ALA A 41 -5.46 -8.84 1.94
N TRP A 42 -4.60 -7.81 1.82
CA TRP A 42 -5.04 -6.42 1.82
C TRP A 42 -5.93 -6.09 0.61
N GLY A 43 -5.56 -6.54 -0.60
CA GLY A 43 -6.35 -6.34 -1.82
C GLY A 43 -7.75 -6.95 -1.74
N LEU A 44 -7.88 -8.10 -1.08
CA LEU A 44 -9.16 -8.80 -0.88
C LEU A 44 -9.93 -8.36 0.38
N GLY A 45 -9.38 -7.46 1.20
CA GLY A 45 -9.98 -7.07 2.48
C GLY A 45 -9.98 -8.17 3.55
N LYS A 46 -9.12 -9.19 3.43
CA LYS A 46 -8.95 -10.27 4.41
C LYS A 46 -7.98 -9.84 5.51
N TRP A 47 -8.44 -8.99 6.43
CA TRP A 47 -7.63 -8.37 7.48
C TRP A 47 -6.96 -9.35 8.45
N ASN A 48 -7.63 -10.43 8.83
CA ASN A 48 -7.06 -11.42 9.76
C ASN A 48 -5.82 -12.10 9.15
N SER A 49 -5.93 -12.55 7.90
CA SER A 49 -4.79 -13.15 7.18
C SER A 49 -3.67 -12.13 6.98
N MET A 50 -4.02 -10.86 6.70
CA MET A 50 -3.03 -9.79 6.54
C MET A 50 -2.20 -9.60 7.82
N ASP A 51 -2.82 -9.65 9.00
CA ASP A 51 -2.14 -9.53 10.29
C ASP A 51 -1.15 -10.69 10.52
N GLU A 52 -1.61 -11.93 10.32
CA GLU A 52 -0.76 -13.13 10.44
C GLU A 52 0.47 -13.08 9.51
N TYR A 53 0.26 -12.67 8.25
CA TYR A 53 1.35 -12.53 7.30
C TYR A 53 2.30 -11.41 7.69
N THR A 54 1.78 -10.27 8.15
CA THR A 54 2.58 -9.11 8.54
C THR A 54 3.47 -9.40 9.75
N CYS A 55 3.04 -10.23 10.69
CA CYS A 55 3.86 -10.68 11.81
C CYS A 55 5.18 -11.35 11.37
N MET A 56 5.19 -12.00 10.21
CA MET A 56 6.36 -12.70 9.67
C MET A 56 7.30 -11.78 8.89
N ILE A 57 6.92 -10.54 8.59
CA ILE A 57 7.77 -9.57 7.88
C ILE A 57 8.67 -8.87 8.91
N PRO A 58 10.00 -8.81 8.68
CA PRO A 58 10.92 -8.06 9.56
C PRO A 58 10.47 -6.61 9.77
N ARG A 59 10.67 -6.08 10.98
CA ARG A 59 10.33 -4.68 11.31
C ARG A 59 11.23 -3.65 10.64
N GLU A 60 12.46 -4.05 10.30
CA GLU A 60 13.43 -3.21 9.59
C GLU A 60 13.05 -2.99 8.11
N HIS A 61 12.08 -3.74 7.59
CA HIS A 61 11.67 -3.65 6.20
C HIS A 61 10.50 -2.67 6.05
N TYR A 62 10.62 -1.70 5.14
CA TYR A 62 9.61 -0.69 4.83
C TYR A 62 8.18 -1.27 4.69
N ASP A 63 7.99 -2.27 3.82
CA ASP A 63 6.68 -2.89 3.60
C ASP A 63 6.07 -3.49 4.88
N GLY A 64 6.90 -4.03 5.78
CA GLY A 64 6.42 -4.59 7.05
C GLY A 64 5.90 -3.51 7.99
N THR A 65 6.58 -2.38 8.07
CA THR A 65 6.15 -1.24 8.89
C THR A 65 4.91 -0.56 8.29
N LEU A 66 4.86 -0.44 6.96
CA LEU A 66 3.71 0.07 6.23
C LEU A 66 2.44 -0.77 6.49
N TYR A 67 2.52 -2.10 6.37
CA TYR A 67 1.34 -2.96 6.61
C TYR A 67 0.87 -2.93 8.07
N ARG A 68 1.80 -2.81 9.03
CA ARG A 68 1.43 -2.61 10.45
C ARG A 68 0.69 -1.30 10.67
N ALA A 69 1.14 -0.21 10.03
CA ALA A 69 0.42 1.07 10.08
C ALA A 69 -0.99 0.94 9.50
N VAL A 70 -1.15 0.27 8.34
CA VAL A 70 -2.44 0.02 7.71
C VAL A 70 -3.39 -0.77 8.63
N ILE A 71 -2.90 -1.84 9.26
CA ILE A 71 -3.68 -2.66 10.19
C ILE A 71 -4.09 -1.83 11.42
N ALA A 72 -3.18 -1.03 11.99
CA ALA A 72 -3.47 -0.17 13.12
C ALA A 72 -4.53 0.89 12.78
N ILE A 73 -4.47 1.49 11.58
CA ILE A 73 -5.51 2.42 11.08
C ILE A 73 -6.86 1.73 10.91
N HIS A 74 -6.86 0.48 10.44
CA HIS A 74 -8.08 -0.32 10.30
C HIS A 74 -8.70 -0.61 11.67
N GLN A 75 -7.90 -0.99 12.66
CA GLN A 75 -8.34 -1.26 14.04
C GLN A 75 -8.70 0.01 14.84
N GLY A 76 -8.35 1.21 14.35
CA GLY A 76 -8.59 2.48 15.05
C GLY A 76 -7.50 2.86 16.06
N HIS A 77 -6.39 2.14 16.11
CA HIS A 77 -5.24 2.43 16.96
C HIS A 77 -4.33 3.50 16.31
N PHE A 78 -4.82 4.74 16.24
CA PHE A 78 -4.13 5.84 15.55
C PHE A 78 -2.74 6.20 16.12
N PRO A 79 -2.50 6.21 17.45
CA PRO A 79 -1.16 6.49 17.98
C PRO A 79 -0.12 5.47 17.50
N GLN A 80 -0.45 4.18 17.55
CA GLN A 80 0.41 3.11 17.06
C GLN A 80 0.63 3.21 15.55
N ALA A 81 -0.40 3.56 14.78
CA ALA A 81 -0.25 3.81 13.35
C ALA A 81 0.76 4.93 13.07
N GLN A 82 0.70 6.03 13.84
CA GLN A 82 1.61 7.17 13.70
C GLN A 82 3.06 6.82 14.05
N GLU A 83 3.27 5.98 15.07
CA GLU A 83 4.59 5.43 15.39
C GLU A 83 5.14 4.60 14.23
N CYS A 84 4.35 3.66 13.69
CA CYS A 84 4.75 2.87 12.53
C CYS A 84 5.02 3.73 11.29
N ILE A 85 4.21 4.76 11.01
CA ILE A 85 4.46 5.68 9.89
C ILE A 85 5.80 6.41 10.09
N SER A 86 6.10 6.83 11.32
CA SER A 86 7.36 7.53 11.63
C SER A 86 8.57 6.60 11.45
N GLU A 87 8.51 5.37 11.95
CA GLU A 87 9.54 4.34 11.71
C GLU A 87 9.75 4.08 10.21
N ALA A 88 8.66 3.99 9.44
CA ALA A 88 8.74 3.78 7.99
C ALA A 88 9.41 4.95 7.26
N ARG A 89 9.27 6.18 7.77
CA ARG A 89 9.98 7.35 7.24
C ARG A 89 11.47 7.28 7.50
N GLU A 90 11.89 6.91 8.70
CA GLU A 90 13.31 6.80 9.03
C GLU A 90 14.02 5.79 8.10
N ILE A 91 13.37 4.65 7.81
CA ILE A 91 13.88 3.67 6.84
C ILE A 91 14.00 4.32 5.46
N LEU A 92 12.95 4.99 5.00
CA LEU A 92 12.88 5.57 3.67
C LEU A 92 13.84 6.78 3.48
N ASP A 93 14.10 7.54 4.53
CA ASP A 93 15.05 8.66 4.53
C ASP A 93 16.46 8.17 4.20
N SER A 94 16.86 7.01 4.74
CA SER A 94 18.15 6.39 4.42
C SER A 94 18.24 5.95 2.95
N GLU A 95 17.17 5.39 2.41
CA GLU A 95 17.07 4.95 1.01
C GLU A 95 17.07 6.16 0.05
N LEU A 96 16.28 7.20 0.36
CA LEU A 96 16.20 8.42 -0.44
C LEU A 96 17.53 9.17 -0.45
N THR A 97 18.19 9.29 0.69
CA THR A 97 19.49 9.96 0.79
C THR A 97 20.53 9.28 -0.10
N ALA A 98 20.51 7.95 -0.16
CA ALA A 98 21.40 7.18 -1.04
C ALA A 98 21.09 7.36 -2.54
N LEU A 99 19.80 7.42 -2.92
CA LEU A 99 19.37 7.44 -4.33
C LEU A 99 19.27 8.85 -4.93
N ALA A 100 19.01 9.87 -4.12
CA ALA A 100 18.72 11.23 -4.57
C ALA A 100 19.94 11.89 -5.25
N GLY A 101 21.15 11.51 -4.88
CA GLY A 101 22.39 12.01 -5.49
C GLY A 101 22.67 11.47 -6.89
N GLU A 102 22.01 10.38 -7.30
CA GLU A 102 22.34 9.67 -8.53
C GLU A 102 21.44 10.06 -9.71
N SER A 103 20.12 9.97 -9.55
CA SER A 103 19.15 10.41 -10.56
C SER A 103 17.72 10.43 -10.02
N HIS A 104 16.92 11.37 -10.51
CA HIS A 104 15.50 11.47 -10.17
C HIS A 104 14.70 10.21 -10.53
N SER A 105 15.03 9.54 -11.64
CA SER A 105 14.36 8.31 -12.06
C SER A 105 14.57 7.14 -11.08
N ARG A 106 15.75 7.05 -10.46
CA ARG A 106 16.05 6.03 -9.44
C ARG A 106 15.41 6.34 -8.09
N ALA A 107 15.30 7.62 -7.72
CA ALA A 107 14.64 8.04 -6.48
C ALA A 107 13.10 7.95 -6.55
N TYR A 108 12.52 7.91 -7.75
CA TYR A 108 11.07 7.96 -7.92
C TYR A 108 10.27 6.88 -7.15
N PRO A 109 10.65 5.59 -7.12
CA PRO A 109 9.94 4.59 -6.30
C PRO A 109 9.91 4.96 -4.81
N ALA A 110 11.00 5.49 -4.29
CA ALA A 110 11.07 5.94 -2.90
C ALA A 110 10.23 7.21 -2.67
N LEU A 111 10.12 8.11 -3.65
CA LEU A 111 9.18 9.24 -3.59
C LEU A 111 7.72 8.79 -3.57
N VAL A 112 7.36 7.75 -4.33
CA VAL A 112 6.01 7.15 -4.27
C VAL A 112 5.75 6.56 -2.89
N ASN A 113 6.73 5.89 -2.29
CA ASN A 113 6.62 5.39 -0.92
C ASN A 113 6.42 6.53 0.10
N CYS A 114 7.12 7.66 -0.04
CA CYS A 114 6.89 8.85 0.78
C CYS A 114 5.45 9.36 0.65
N GLN A 115 4.93 9.39 -0.59
CA GLN A 115 3.55 9.77 -0.83
C GLN A 115 2.57 8.80 -0.15
N LEU A 116 2.80 7.48 -0.21
CA LEU A 116 1.96 6.50 0.48
C LEU A 116 1.91 6.74 2.00
N LEU A 117 3.04 7.07 2.63
CA LEU A 117 3.09 7.39 4.06
C LEU A 117 2.32 8.68 4.39
N ALA A 118 2.45 9.72 3.57
CA ALA A 118 1.68 10.95 3.73
C ALA A 118 0.17 10.72 3.54
N GLU A 119 -0.22 9.88 2.58
CA GLU A 119 -1.62 9.51 2.35
C GLU A 119 -2.17 8.72 3.55
N LEU A 120 -1.39 7.85 4.20
CA LEU A 120 -1.81 7.15 5.42
C LEU A 120 -2.07 8.08 6.61
N GLU A 121 -1.26 9.12 6.81
CA GLU A 121 -1.54 10.13 7.83
C GLU A 121 -2.81 10.91 7.54
N GLU A 122 -3.01 11.25 6.27
CA GLU A 122 -4.23 11.92 5.86
C GLU A 122 -5.45 11.02 5.98
N VAL A 123 -5.32 9.69 5.85
CA VAL A 123 -6.37 8.72 6.19
C VAL A 123 -6.73 8.81 7.69
N ILE A 124 -5.74 8.92 8.58
CA ILE A 124 -5.99 9.14 10.02
C ILE A 124 -6.76 10.45 10.21
N HIS A 125 -6.29 11.54 9.60
CA HIS A 125 -6.96 12.84 9.66
C HIS A 125 -8.37 12.80 9.06
N TYR A 126 -8.60 12.05 8.00
CA TYR A 126 -9.90 11.89 7.35
C TYR A 126 -10.92 11.19 8.27
N LYS A 127 -10.46 10.19 9.04
CA LYS A 127 -11.29 9.51 10.05
C LYS A 127 -11.63 10.43 11.23
N LEU A 128 -10.66 11.23 11.69
CA LEU A 128 -10.80 12.07 12.89
C LEU A 128 -11.48 13.43 12.63
N MET A 129 -11.35 14.01 11.44
CA MET A 129 -11.79 15.38 11.14
C MET A 129 -12.71 15.44 9.91
N PRO A 130 -14.03 15.33 10.09
CA PRO A 130 -15.01 15.38 9.00
C PRO A 130 -14.89 16.64 8.13
N ASP A 131 -14.61 17.80 8.73
CA ASP A 131 -14.52 19.08 8.04
C ASP A 131 -13.36 19.14 7.04
N ARG A 132 -12.32 18.32 7.24
CA ARG A 132 -11.14 18.28 6.36
C ARG A 132 -11.31 17.33 5.17
N ARG A 133 -12.35 16.50 5.13
CA ARG A 133 -12.52 15.45 4.12
C ARG A 133 -12.56 15.99 2.68
N ALA A 134 -13.19 17.13 2.45
CA ALA A 134 -13.25 17.74 1.12
C ALA A 134 -11.87 18.19 0.64
N VAL A 135 -11.11 18.85 1.52
CA VAL A 135 -9.75 19.34 1.22
C VAL A 135 -8.80 18.17 0.99
N ILE A 136 -8.87 17.13 1.81
CA ILE A 136 -8.04 15.92 1.66
C ILE A 136 -8.33 15.23 0.33
N ARG A 137 -9.61 15.03 -0.04
CA ARG A 137 -9.96 14.42 -1.34
C ARG A 137 -9.46 15.23 -2.53
N GLN A 138 -9.50 16.56 -2.44
CA GLN A 138 -8.97 17.41 -3.49
C GLN A 138 -7.44 17.29 -3.60
N ALA A 139 -6.72 17.31 -2.48
CA ALA A 139 -5.27 17.10 -2.45
C ALA A 139 -4.86 15.72 -3.00
N TRP A 140 -5.60 14.67 -2.64
CA TRP A 140 -5.43 13.31 -3.18
C TRP A 140 -5.57 13.27 -4.69
N TRP A 141 -6.59 13.94 -5.22
CA TRP A 141 -6.81 14.03 -6.66
C TRP A 141 -5.64 14.75 -7.34
N ASP A 142 -5.28 15.95 -6.86
CA ASP A 142 -4.23 16.77 -7.47
C ASP A 142 -2.87 16.06 -7.46
N ARG A 143 -2.50 15.40 -6.35
CA ARG A 143 -1.25 14.61 -6.28
C ARG A 143 -1.26 13.42 -7.22
N LEU A 144 -2.37 12.69 -7.33
CA LEU A 144 -2.46 11.53 -8.22
C LEU A 144 -2.30 11.93 -9.70
N GLN A 145 -2.78 13.11 -10.09
CA GLN A 145 -2.56 13.63 -11.45
C GLN A 145 -1.09 13.94 -11.75
N GLY A 146 -0.31 14.28 -10.72
CA GLY A 146 1.13 14.53 -10.83
C GLY A 146 1.99 13.25 -10.86
N CYS A 147 1.46 12.11 -10.44
CA CYS A 147 2.18 10.83 -10.48
C CYS A 147 2.44 10.37 -11.93
N GLN A 148 3.55 9.63 -12.13
CA GLN A 148 3.78 8.94 -13.39
C GLN A 148 2.62 7.99 -13.70
N ARG A 149 2.33 7.79 -14.99
CA ARG A 149 1.24 6.92 -15.47
C ARG A 149 1.62 5.44 -15.41
N LYS A 150 2.09 4.99 -14.25
CA LYS A 150 2.38 3.58 -13.95
C LYS A 150 1.21 3.01 -13.16
N LEU A 151 0.67 1.89 -13.66
CA LEU A 151 -0.49 1.24 -13.05
C LEU A 151 -0.24 0.82 -11.61
N GLU A 152 0.92 0.22 -11.34
CA GLU A 152 1.29 -0.31 -10.03
C GLU A 152 1.30 0.79 -8.96
N ASP A 153 1.85 1.97 -9.29
CA ASP A 153 1.89 3.12 -8.37
C ASP A 153 0.47 3.62 -8.07
N TRP A 154 -0.35 3.78 -9.12
CA TRP A 154 -1.74 4.23 -8.97
C TRP A 154 -2.56 3.25 -8.14
N GLN A 155 -2.41 1.95 -8.39
CA GLN A 155 -3.10 0.91 -7.65
C GLN A 155 -2.76 0.96 -6.16
N ARG A 156 -1.47 1.08 -5.80
CA ARG A 156 -1.05 1.19 -4.39
C ARG A 156 -1.62 2.43 -3.72
N ILE A 157 -1.60 3.58 -4.39
CA ILE A 157 -2.14 4.83 -3.84
C ILE A 157 -3.66 4.72 -3.63
N ILE A 158 -4.40 4.21 -4.62
CA ILE A 158 -5.86 4.01 -4.52
C ILE A 158 -6.20 3.02 -3.40
N GLN A 159 -5.40 1.98 -3.22
CA GLN A 159 -5.58 0.99 -2.15
C GLN A 159 -5.40 1.58 -0.74
N VAL A 160 -4.54 2.58 -0.57
CA VAL A 160 -4.45 3.33 0.70
C VAL A 160 -5.73 4.15 0.95
N ARG A 161 -6.25 4.82 -0.09
CA ARG A 161 -7.45 5.67 0.02
C ARG A 161 -8.72 4.87 0.28
N SER A 162 -8.79 3.63 -0.21
CA SER A 162 -9.95 2.75 0.00
C SER A 162 -10.15 2.35 1.47
N LEU A 163 -9.19 2.63 2.36
CA LEU A 163 -9.36 2.49 3.82
C LEU A 163 -10.47 3.37 4.39
N VAL A 164 -10.83 4.46 3.70
CA VAL A 164 -11.82 5.44 4.19
C VAL A 164 -12.78 5.95 3.14
N VAL A 165 -12.47 5.81 1.84
CA VAL A 165 -13.34 6.26 0.76
C VAL A 165 -13.84 5.06 -0.04
N SER A 166 -15.16 4.96 -0.18
CA SER A 166 -15.76 3.91 -0.99
C SER A 166 -15.58 4.18 -2.49
N PRO A 167 -15.61 3.14 -3.36
CA PRO A 167 -15.54 3.32 -4.81
C PRO A 167 -16.59 4.29 -5.39
N GLN A 168 -17.76 4.37 -4.75
CA GLN A 168 -18.87 5.25 -5.16
C GLN A 168 -18.57 6.72 -4.86
N GLU A 169 -17.75 7.00 -3.85
CA GLU A 169 -17.36 8.36 -3.46
C GLU A 169 -16.13 8.86 -4.24
N ASP A 170 -15.37 7.96 -4.87
CA ASP A 170 -14.15 8.26 -5.65
C ASP A 170 -14.25 7.86 -7.14
N MET A 171 -15.46 8.00 -7.72
CA MET A 171 -15.72 7.62 -9.11
C MET A 171 -14.74 8.28 -10.11
N ARG A 172 -14.37 9.54 -9.86
CA ARG A 172 -13.48 10.29 -10.76
C ARG A 172 -12.10 9.62 -10.85
N THR A 173 -11.54 9.20 -9.72
CA THR A 173 -10.26 8.49 -9.66
C THR A 173 -10.32 7.14 -10.32
N LEU A 174 -11.37 6.37 -10.03
CA LEU A 174 -11.55 5.04 -10.61
C LEU A 174 -11.73 5.09 -12.13
N LEU A 175 -12.54 6.01 -12.66
CA LEU A 175 -12.69 6.16 -14.11
C LEU A 175 -11.36 6.53 -14.79
N LYS A 176 -10.54 7.36 -14.13
CA LYS A 176 -9.22 7.71 -14.66
C LYS A 176 -8.27 6.53 -14.62
N PHE A 177 -8.30 5.74 -13.55
CA PHE A 177 -7.52 4.52 -13.39
C PHE A 177 -7.91 3.46 -14.44
N SER A 178 -9.21 3.19 -14.63
CA SER A 178 -9.70 2.28 -15.67
C SER A 178 -9.26 2.71 -17.07
N SER A 179 -9.29 4.02 -17.36
CA SER A 179 -8.78 4.56 -18.63
C SER A 179 -7.28 4.32 -18.82
N LEU A 180 -6.49 4.32 -17.74
CA LEU A 180 -5.08 3.93 -17.79
C LEU A 180 -4.93 2.43 -18.06
N CYS A 181 -5.69 1.57 -17.37
CA CYS A 181 -5.67 0.11 -17.57
C CYS A 181 -5.92 -0.26 -19.04
N MET A 182 -6.97 0.33 -19.63
CA MET A 182 -7.34 0.13 -21.03
C MET A 182 -6.20 0.52 -21.99
N LYS A 183 -5.52 1.64 -21.74
CA LYS A 183 -4.41 2.10 -22.62
C LYS A 183 -3.19 1.21 -22.53
N THR A 184 -2.99 0.56 -21.40
CA THR A 184 -1.88 -0.38 -21.16
C THR A 184 -2.23 -1.83 -21.53
N GLY A 185 -3.45 -2.10 -22.02
CA GLY A 185 -3.87 -3.43 -22.47
C GLY A 185 -4.08 -4.44 -21.35
N ARG A 186 -4.38 -3.98 -20.13
CA ARG A 186 -4.78 -4.85 -19.01
C ARG A 186 -6.29 -4.73 -18.82
N GLU A 187 -7.00 -5.82 -19.11
CA GLU A 187 -8.44 -6.00 -18.87
C GLU A 187 -8.67 -6.76 -17.56
#